data_AF-A0A221SW51-F1
#
_entry.id   AF-A0A221SW51-F1
#
_cell.length_a   1.000
_cell.length_b   1.000
_cell.length_c   1.000
_cell.angle_alpha   90.00
_cell.angle_beta   90.00
_cell.angle_gamma   90.00
#
_symmetry.space_group_name_H-M   'P 1'
#
loop_
_entity.id
_entity.type
_entity.pdbx_description
1 polymer ?
#
loop_
_entity_poly.entity_id
_entity_poly.type
_entity_poly.pdbx_seq_one_letter_code
_entity_poly.pdbx_strand_id
1 'polypeptide(L)'
;MTVTPHPALSRQKHVPERTCVACRRKRPQAEFRRVTRVGGVWTVQEGDRTGRGAYVCADTPACWQEKRLRRAFGAQAPQVAAQLAGPTPSPIPMDQPMTT
;
A
#
# COMPACT_ATOMS: atom_id res chain seq x y z
N MET A 1 -42.89 16.09 -20.43
CA MET A 1 -42.07 15.00 -19.89
C MET A 1 -40.61 15.43 -19.96
N THR A 2 -40.00 15.85 -18.86
CA THR A 2 -38.53 15.94 -18.75
C THR A 2 -38.16 16.14 -17.28
N VAL A 3 -37.65 15.08 -16.66
CA VAL A 3 -36.98 15.14 -15.35
C VAL A 3 -35.50 15.34 -15.59
N THR A 4 -34.97 16.50 -15.20
CA THR A 4 -33.54 16.78 -15.18
C THR A 4 -32.93 16.12 -13.94
N PRO A 5 -31.92 15.23 -14.07
CA PRO A 5 -31.22 14.71 -12.91
C PRO A 5 -30.31 15.80 -12.33
N HIS A 6 -30.52 16.16 -11.07
CA HIS A 6 -29.58 16.99 -10.30
C HIS A 6 -28.35 16.16 -9.91
N PRO A 7 -27.11 16.67 -10.14
CA PRO A 7 -25.91 15.95 -9.73
C PRO A 7 -25.86 15.90 -8.20
N ALA A 8 -25.97 14.68 -7.66
CA ALA A 8 -25.77 14.43 -6.23
C ALA A 8 -24.31 14.78 -5.87
N LEU A 9 -24.14 15.84 -5.07
CA LEU A 9 -22.84 16.27 -4.56
C LEU A 9 -22.17 15.10 -3.82
N SER A 10 -21.12 14.55 -4.44
CA SER A 10 -20.33 13.47 -3.85
C SER A 10 -19.69 13.99 -2.57
N ARG A 11 -20.10 13.42 -1.44
CA ARG A 11 -19.54 13.73 -0.13
C ARG A 11 -18.03 13.54 -0.22
N GLN A 12 -17.26 14.64 -0.13
CA GLN A 12 -15.81 14.58 -0.17
C GLN A 12 -15.35 13.63 0.94
N LYS A 13 -14.93 12.43 0.54
CA LYS A 13 -14.50 11.40 1.49
C LYS A 13 -13.20 11.92 2.11
N HIS A 14 -13.13 11.94 3.44
CA HIS A 14 -11.89 12.25 4.14
C HIS A 14 -10.76 11.36 3.60
N VAL A 15 -9.72 11.99 3.08
CA VAL A 15 -8.53 11.29 2.59
C VAL A 15 -7.61 11.07 3.78
N PRO A 16 -7.44 9.83 4.26
CA PRO A 16 -6.56 9.58 5.39
C PRO A 16 -5.10 9.87 5.00
N GLU A 17 -4.41 10.65 5.83
CA GLU A 17 -2.97 10.86 5.70
C GLU A 17 -2.19 9.80 6.50
N ARG A 18 -1.01 9.43 5.97
CA ARG A 18 -0.09 8.47 6.60
C ARG A 18 1.34 8.99 6.55
N THR A 19 2.17 8.48 7.44
CA THR A 19 3.58 8.85 7.53
C THR A 19 4.45 7.72 7.01
N CYS A 20 5.36 8.04 6.09
CA CYS A 20 6.37 7.09 5.62
C CYS A 20 7.31 6.67 6.76
N VAL A 21 7.53 5.38 6.97
CA VAL A 21 8.47 4.91 8.00
C VAL A 21 9.94 5.21 7.64
N ALA A 22 10.25 5.42 6.36
CA ALA A 22 11.61 5.71 5.89
C ALA A 22 11.93 7.21 5.91
N CYS A 23 11.12 8.04 5.24
CA CYS A 23 11.38 9.47 5.08
C CYS A 23 10.58 10.37 6.05
N ARG A 24 9.66 9.81 6.84
CA ARG A 24 8.81 10.51 7.81
C ARG A 24 7.93 11.63 7.24
N ARG A 25 7.74 11.70 5.92
CA ARG A 25 6.78 12.63 5.29
C ARG A 25 5.35 12.13 5.43
N LYS A 26 4.42 13.07 5.65
CA LYS A 26 2.98 12.83 5.59
C LYS A 26 2.48 13.02 4.16
N ARG A 27 1.70 12.07 3.66
CA ARG A 27 1.08 12.07 2.32
C ARG A 27 -0.27 11.35 2.40
N PRO A 28 -1.17 11.50 1.41
CA PRO A 28 -2.39 10.72 1.38
C PRO A 28 -2.09 9.22 1.29
N GLN A 29 -2.91 8.40 1.95
CA GLN A 29 -2.71 6.95 2.08
C GLN A 29 -2.50 6.22 0.75
N ALA A 30 -3.14 6.69 -0.33
CA ALA A 30 -3.05 6.09 -1.66
C ALA A 30 -1.63 6.14 -2.26
N GLU A 31 -0.77 7.04 -1.77
CA GLU A 31 0.62 7.21 -2.27
C GLU A 31 1.62 6.30 -1.55
N PHE A 32 1.14 5.39 -0.70
CA PHE A 32 1.96 4.48 0.08
C PHE A 32 1.70 3.02 -0.25
N ARG A 33 2.77 2.24 -0.32
CA ARG A 33 2.71 0.77 -0.20
C ARG A 33 2.61 0.40 1.28
N ARG A 34 1.66 -0.46 1.61
CA ARG A 34 1.48 -0.97 2.98
C ARG A 34 2.27 -2.26 3.15
N VAL A 35 3.02 -2.35 4.24
CA VAL A 35 3.77 -3.53 4.66
C VAL A 35 3.16 -4.04 5.95
N THR A 36 2.65 -5.27 5.96
CA THR A 36 1.95 -5.87 7.10
C THR A 36 2.71 -7.10 7.58
N ARG A 37 2.60 -7.42 8.87
CA ARG A 37 3.20 -8.64 9.42
C ARG A 37 2.22 -9.82 9.32
N VAL A 38 2.54 -10.81 8.48
CA VAL A 38 1.77 -12.05 8.28
C VAL A 38 2.65 -13.23 8.72
N GLY A 39 2.19 -14.05 9.67
CA GLY A 39 2.97 -15.21 10.15
C GLY A 39 4.36 -14.86 10.70
N GLY A 40 4.54 -13.64 11.23
CA GLY A 40 5.83 -13.16 11.73
C GLY A 40 6.73 -12.50 10.69
N VAL A 41 6.35 -12.51 9.40
CA VAL A 41 7.11 -11.96 8.28
C VAL A 41 6.49 -10.66 7.78
N TRP A 42 7.32 -9.66 7.49
CA TRP A 42 6.87 -8.42 6.86
C TRP A 42 6.65 -8.62 5.36
N THR A 43 5.42 -8.42 4.91
CA THR A 43 4.99 -8.63 3.54
C THR A 43 4.31 -7.36 3.00
N VAL A 44 4.67 -6.96 1.78
CA VAL A 44 3.96 -5.88 1.08
C VAL A 44 2.56 -6.40 0.71
N GLN A 45 1.51 -5.67 1.10
CA GLN A 45 0.13 -6.04 0.84
C GLN A 45 -0.60 -4.87 0.19
N GLU A 46 -1.24 -5.14 -0.95
CA GLU A 46 -2.14 -4.21 -1.62
C GLU A 46 -3.56 -4.52 -1.15
N GLY A 47 -4.15 -3.64 -0.33
CA GLY A 47 -5.52 -3.83 0.17
C GLY A 47 -5.62 -4.21 1.64
N ASP A 48 -6.24 -5.38 1.91
CA ASP A 48 -7.01 -5.65 3.13
C ASP A 48 -6.30 -5.34 4.45
N ARG A 49 -7.08 -4.73 5.36
CA ARG A 49 -6.58 -3.91 6.47
C ARG A 49 -6.39 -4.68 7.76
N THR A 50 -6.00 -5.94 7.68
CA THR A 50 -5.86 -6.75 8.89
C THR A 50 -4.49 -6.53 9.54
N GLY A 51 -4.47 -6.12 10.81
CA GLY A 51 -3.26 -6.08 11.65
C GLY A 51 -2.38 -4.81 11.61
N ARG A 52 -1.25 -4.88 12.34
CA ARG A 52 -0.23 -3.81 12.41
C ARG A 52 0.53 -3.72 11.09
N GLY A 53 0.46 -2.56 10.44
CA GLY A 53 1.14 -2.29 9.17
C GLY A 53 1.91 -0.97 9.18
N ALA A 54 2.94 -0.90 8.35
CA ALA A 54 3.76 0.28 8.10
C ALA A 54 3.52 0.79 6.67
N TYR A 55 3.73 2.09 6.47
CA TYR A 55 3.57 2.73 5.16
C TYR A 55 4.93 3.17 4.62
N VAL A 56 5.22 2.84 3.37
CA VAL A 56 6.44 3.24 2.66
C VAL A 56 6.05 3.87 1.33
N CYS A 57 6.69 4.97 0.93
CA CYS A 57 6.36 5.69 -0.31
C CYS A 57 6.34 4.73 -1.51
N ALA A 58 5.29 4.79 -2.34
CA ALA A 58 5.16 3.94 -3.52
C ALA A 58 5.96 4.43 -4.74
N ASP A 59 6.35 5.70 -4.74
CA ASP A 59 6.96 6.43 -5.86
C ASP A 59 8.42 6.84 -5.61
N THR A 60 8.94 6.58 -4.41
CA THR A 60 10.25 7.07 -3.98
C THR A 60 11.21 5.89 -3.70
N PRO A 61 12.01 5.46 -4.69
CA PRO A 61 12.92 4.32 -4.53
C PRO A 61 13.92 4.49 -3.39
N ALA A 62 14.33 5.72 -3.11
CA ALA A 62 15.21 6.03 -2.00
C ALA A 62 14.62 5.61 -0.63
N CYS A 63 13.29 5.49 -0.50
CA CYS A 63 12.63 5.00 0.71
C CYS A 63 12.67 3.48 0.87
N TRP A 64 13.02 2.74 -0.18
CA TRP A 64 13.11 1.28 -0.17
C TRP A 64 14.49 0.77 0.23
N GLN A 65 15.45 1.68 0.42
CA GLN A 65 16.80 1.31 0.86
C GLN A 65 16.78 0.62 2.22
N GLU A 66 17.43 -0.54 2.31
CA GLU A 66 17.54 -1.33 3.54
C GLU A 66 17.92 -0.47 4.76
N LYS A 67 18.93 0.39 4.62
CA LYS A 67 19.40 1.27 5.70
C LYS A 67 18.29 2.12 6.32
N ARG A 68 17.35 2.61 5.51
CA ARG A 68 16.21 3.42 5.99
C ARG A 68 15.11 2.56 6.60
N LEU A 69 15.02 1.30 6.16
CA LEU A 69 14.00 0.34 6.57
C LEU A 69 14.36 -0.43 7.85
N ARG A 70 15.66 -0.54 8.20
CA ARG A 70 16.13 -1.26 9.41
C ARG A 70 15.45 -0.82 10.69
N ARG A 71 15.15 0.47 10.85
CA ARG A 71 14.46 0.97 12.06
C ARG A 71 13.03 0.41 12.20
N ALA A 72 12.33 0.20 11.09
CA ALA A 72 10.94 -0.24 11.09
C ALA A 72 10.80 -1.77 11.03
N PHE A 73 11.68 -2.43 10.26
CA PHE A 73 11.56 -3.86 9.94
C PHE A 73 12.68 -4.73 10.50
N GLY A 74 13.67 -4.14 11.19
CA GLY A 74 14.76 -4.86 11.83
C GLY A 74 15.56 -5.73 10.86
N ALA A 75 15.82 -6.98 11.25
CA ALA A 75 16.54 -7.97 10.43
C ALA A 75 15.86 -8.30 9.10
N GLN A 76 14.56 -8.01 8.96
CA GLN A 76 13.80 -8.28 7.74
C GLN A 76 13.85 -7.10 6.74
N ALA A 77 14.55 -6.01 7.07
CA ALA A 77 14.73 -4.88 6.16
C ALA A 77 15.22 -5.22 4.74
N PRO A 78 16.22 -6.10 4.51
CA PRO A 78 16.63 -6.49 3.16
C PRO A 78 15.48 -7.16 2.39
N GLN A 79 14.74 -8.04 3.05
CA GLN A 79 13.61 -8.74 2.45
C GLN A 79 12.48 -7.78 2.09
N VAL A 80 12.18 -6.80 2.95
CA VAL A 80 11.15 -5.79 2.67
C VAL A 80 11.60 -4.84 1.56
N ALA A 81 12.88 -4.45 1.53
CA ALA A 81 13.46 -3.64 0.47
C ALA A 81 13.28 -4.31 -0.90
N ALA A 82 13.60 -5.61 -1.00
CA ALA A 82 13.41 -6.40 -2.21
C ALA A 82 11.94 -6.47 -2.65
N GLN A 83 11.00 -6.68 -1.71
CA GLN A 83 9.57 -6.70 -2.02
C GLN A 83 9.03 -5.34 -2.50
N LEU A 84 9.57 -4.24 -1.97
CA LEU A 84 9.17 -2.90 -2.39
C LEU A 84 9.75 -2.53 -3.77
N ALA A 85 10.94 -3.03 -4.09
CA ALA A 85 11.58 -2.83 -5.39
C ALA A 85 11.04 -3.75 -6.49
N GLY A 86 10.50 -4.92 -6.11
CA GLY A 86 9.87 -5.85 -7.03
C GLY A 86 8.56 -5.32 -7.62
N PRO A 87 8.10 -5.91 -8.74
CA PRO A 87 6.74 -5.67 -9.22
C PRO A 87 5.77 -5.99 -8.08
N THR A 88 4.87 -5.06 -7.77
CA THR A 88 3.81 -5.36 -6.80
C THR A 88 3.09 -6.61 -7.31
N PRO A 89 2.97 -7.69 -6.53
CA PRO A 89 2.15 -8.81 -6.96
C PRO A 89 0.74 -8.26 -7.09
N SER A 90 0.33 -8.02 -8.34
CA SER A 90 -1.02 -7.64 -8.68
C SER A 90 -1.95 -8.69 -8.06
N PRO A 91 -3.07 -8.30 -7.40
CA PRO A 91 -4.06 -9.29 -7.03
C PRO A 91 -4.41 -10.05 -8.31
N ILE A 92 -4.19 -11.36 -8.28
CA ILE A 92 -4.48 -12.28 -9.39
C ILE A 92 -5.85 -11.88 -9.96
N PRO A 93 -5.97 -11.48 -11.24
CA PRO A 93 -7.28 -11.30 -11.84
C PRO A 93 -7.97 -12.66 -11.78
N MET A 94 -8.96 -12.76 -10.90
CA MET A 94 -9.82 -13.93 -10.76
C MET A 94 -10.83 -13.88 -11.90
N ASP A 95 -10.33 -14.05 -13.13
CA ASP A 95 -11.11 -14.29 -14.34
C ASP A 95 -10.34 -15.32 -15.19
N GLN A 96 -10.42 -16.57 -14.77
CA GLN A 96 -10.15 -17.69 -15.64
C GLN A 96 -11.34 -18.65 -15.51
N PRO A 97 -12.32 -18.60 -16.43
CA PRO A 97 -13.25 -19.70 -16.53
C PRO A 97 -12.44 -20.94 -16.96
N MET A 98 -12.48 -21.97 -16.12
CA MET A 98 -12.12 -23.33 -16.54
C MET A 98 -13.12 -23.74 -17.60
N THR A 99 -12.73 -23.62 -18.87
CA THR A 99 -13.48 -24.23 -19.97
C THR A 99 -12.98 -25.66 -20.12
N THR A 100 -13.92 -26.59 -20.01
CA THR A 100 -13.72 -28.03 -20.19
C THR A 100 -13.47 -28.40 -21.64
#